data_AF-A0A536SC08-F1
#
_entry.id   AF-A0A536SC08-F1
#
_cell.length_a   1.000
_cell.length_b   1.000
_cell.length_c   1.000
_cell.angle_alpha   90.00
_cell.angle_beta   90.00
_cell.angle_gamma   90.00
#
_symmetry.space_group_name_H-M   'P 1'
#
loop_
_entity.id
_entity.type
_entity.pdbx_description
1 polymer ?
#
loop_
_entity_poly.entity_id
_entity_poly.type
_entity_poly.pdbx_seq_one_letter_code
_entity_poly.pdbx_strand_id
1 'polypeptide(L)'
;MAALGVPGGVLRAPSELNVAAVEGALNELKLLAPLKKPALIKACVAVVMADDRLTVAEGELLRAICAALDTPLPPILETVETVA
;
A
#
# COMPACT_ATOMS: atom_id res chain seq x y z
N MET A 1 4.08 -0.19 -12.17
CA MET A 1 5.19 -1.18 -12.28
C MET A 1 6.47 -0.55 -12.84
N ALA A 2 6.48 -0.08 -14.10
CA ALA A 2 7.68 0.54 -14.71
C ALA A 2 8.26 1.74 -13.93
N ALA A 3 7.40 2.61 -13.37
CA ALA A 3 7.83 3.75 -12.56
C ALA A 3 8.59 3.35 -11.27
N LEU A 4 8.33 2.14 -10.75
CA LEU A 4 8.97 1.58 -9.55
C LEU A 4 10.20 0.72 -9.88
N GLY A 5 10.46 0.42 -11.16
CA GLY A 5 11.56 -0.45 -11.57
C GLY A 5 11.35 -1.93 -11.22
N VAL A 6 10.11 -2.33 -10.93
CA VAL A 6 9.74 -3.72 -10.59
C VAL A 6 9.16 -4.40 -11.84
N PRO A 7 9.61 -5.62 -12.21
CA PRO A 7 9.00 -6.37 -13.29
C PRO A 7 7.51 -6.58 -12.97
N GLY A 8 6.64 -6.24 -13.92
CA GLY A 8 5.22 -6.54 -13.78
C GLY A 8 5.01 -8.06 -13.70
N GLY A 9 4.18 -8.50 -12.77
CA GLY A 9 3.83 -9.92 -12.58
C GLY A 9 2.34 -10.17 -12.79
N VAL A 10 1.99 -11.45 -12.95
CA VAL A 10 0.60 -11.91 -12.91
C VAL A 10 0.12 -11.92 -11.46
N LEU A 11 -1.11 -11.46 -11.21
CA LEU A 11 -1.71 -11.52 -9.88
C LEU A 11 -1.89 -12.98 -9.44
N ARG A 12 -1.49 -13.28 -8.20
CA ARG A 12 -1.73 -14.60 -7.61
C ARG A 12 -3.22 -14.84 -7.40
N ALA A 13 -3.63 -16.11 -7.43
CA ALA A 13 -4.99 -16.47 -7.07
C ALA A 13 -5.24 -16.22 -5.56
N PRO A 14 -6.48 -15.91 -5.14
CA PRO A 14 -6.79 -15.70 -3.72
C PRO A 14 -6.41 -16.88 -2.83
N SER A 15 -6.47 -18.11 -3.33
CA SER A 15 -6.06 -19.33 -2.63
C SER A 15 -4.56 -19.41 -2.34
N GLU A 16 -3.75 -18.63 -3.04
CA GLU A 16 -2.28 -18.57 -2.88
C GLU A 16 -1.85 -17.41 -1.97
N LEU A 17 -2.80 -16.59 -1.50
CA LEU A 17 -2.54 -15.50 -0.57
C LEU A 17 -2.59 -16.03 0.86
N ASN A 18 -1.44 -15.96 1.52
CA ASN A 18 -1.32 -16.23 2.95
C ASN A 18 -0.41 -15.16 3.59
N VAL A 19 -0.39 -15.14 4.93
CA VAL A 19 0.35 -14.13 5.69
C VAL A 19 1.84 -14.12 5.32
N ALA A 20 2.47 -15.29 5.21
CA ALA A 20 3.89 -15.40 4.87
C ALA A 20 4.19 -14.87 3.45
N ALA A 21 3.29 -15.13 2.50
CA ALA A 21 3.38 -14.62 1.14
C ALA A 21 3.28 -13.09 1.07
N VAL A 22 2.43 -12.49 1.91
CA VAL A 22 2.28 -11.03 2.01
C VAL A 22 3.49 -10.42 2.71
N GLU A 23 3.96 -11.02 3.80
CA GLU A 23 5.17 -10.60 4.52
C GLU A 23 6.40 -10.60 3.61
N GLY A 24 6.60 -11.68 2.83
CA GLY A 24 7.68 -11.76 1.85
C GLY A 24 7.62 -10.62 0.82
N ALA A 25 6.44 -10.35 0.27
CA ALA A 25 6.26 -9.26 -0.68
C ALA A 25 6.53 -7.86 -0.05
N LEU A 26 6.10 -7.64 1.19
CA LEU A 26 6.37 -6.39 1.92
C LEU A 26 7.87 -6.23 2.20
N ASN A 27 8.57 -7.31 2.55
CA ASN A 27 10.02 -7.29 2.75
C ASN A 27 10.78 -6.97 1.46
N GLU A 28 10.36 -7.51 0.32
CA GLU A 28 10.91 -7.14 -0.99
C GLU A 28 10.67 -5.65 -1.30
N LEU A 29 9.45 -5.16 -1.09
CA LEU A 29 9.11 -3.75 -1.30
C LEU A 29 9.88 -2.80 -0.37
N LYS A 30 10.24 -3.25 0.83
CA LYS A 30 11.05 -2.48 1.79
C LYS A 30 12.45 -2.17 1.24
N LEU A 31 12.99 -3.03 0.36
CA LEU A 31 14.28 -2.86 -0.32
C LEU A 31 14.24 -1.85 -1.48
N LEU A 32 13.06 -1.30 -1.83
CA LEU A 32 12.97 -0.24 -2.83
C LEU A 32 13.82 0.96 -2.43
N ALA A 33 14.47 1.58 -3.43
CA ALA A 33 15.21 2.82 -3.24
C ALA A 33 14.34 3.88 -2.55
N PRO A 34 14.87 4.68 -1.61
CA PRO A 34 14.08 5.63 -0.83
C PRO A 34 13.19 6.56 -1.66
N LEU A 35 13.67 6.99 -2.84
CA LEU A 35 12.92 7.88 -3.76
C LEU A 35 11.77 7.19 -4.51
N LYS A 36 11.73 5.84 -4.52
CA LYS A 36 10.66 5.06 -5.15
C LYS A 36 9.51 4.76 -4.18
N LYS A 37 9.78 4.74 -2.88
CA LYS A 37 8.75 4.48 -1.85
C LYS A 37 7.59 5.50 -1.89
N PRO A 38 7.82 6.81 -2.00
CA PRO A 38 6.72 7.79 -2.13
C PRO A 38 5.86 7.56 -3.37
N ALA A 39 6.43 7.08 -4.48
CA ALA A 39 5.67 6.78 -5.69
C ALA A 39 4.73 5.58 -5.48
N LEU A 40 5.17 4.57 -4.73
CA LEU A 40 4.33 3.43 -4.35
C LEU A 40 3.18 3.87 -3.45
N ILE A 41 3.47 4.63 -2.38
CA ILE A 41 2.45 5.11 -1.45
C ILE A 41 1.42 5.99 -2.17
N LYS A 42 1.84 6.86 -3.10
CA LYS A 42 0.91 7.64 -3.93
C LYS A 42 0.00 6.77 -4.79
N ALA A 43 0.49 5.65 -5.31
CA ALA A 43 -0.33 4.70 -6.04
C ALA A 43 -1.35 4.01 -5.12
N CYS A 44 -0.94 3.59 -3.92
CA CYS A 44 -1.85 3.03 -2.92
C CYS A 44 -2.94 4.04 -2.53
N VAL A 45 -2.57 5.30 -2.32
CA VAL A 45 -3.52 6.41 -2.08
C VAL A 45 -4.52 6.54 -3.22
N ALA A 46 -4.07 6.54 -4.47
CA ALA A 46 -4.97 6.63 -5.62
C ALA A 46 -5.95 5.45 -5.71
N VAL A 47 -5.56 4.27 -5.23
CA VAL A 47 -6.43 3.08 -5.19
C VAL A 47 -7.49 3.21 -4.09
N VAL A 48 -7.12 3.60 -2.88
CA VAL A 48 -8.09 3.76 -1.77
C VAL A 48 -9.00 4.98 -1.94
N MET A 49 -8.65 5.93 -2.81
CA MET A 49 -9.48 7.09 -3.15
C MET A 49 -10.31 6.88 -4.43
N ALA A 50 -10.29 5.69 -5.04
CA ALA A 50 -10.86 5.47 -6.36
C ALA A 50 -12.39 5.66 -6.41
N ASP A 51 -13.07 5.52 -5.28
CA ASP A 51 -14.52 5.71 -5.11
C ASP A 51 -14.86 6.99 -4.32
N ASP A 52 -13.89 7.92 -4.19
CA ASP A 52 -13.98 9.18 -3.44
C ASP A 52 -14.36 9.01 -1.96
N ARG A 53 -14.21 7.81 -1.40
CA ARG A 53 -14.54 7.51 0.00
C ARG A 53 -13.37 6.80 0.67
N LEU A 54 -13.04 7.23 1.89
CA LEU A 54 -12.02 6.57 2.68
C LEU A 54 -12.66 5.88 3.89
N THR A 55 -12.74 4.56 3.86
CA THR A 55 -13.18 3.81 5.03
C THR A 55 -12.08 3.73 6.08
N VAL A 56 -12.48 3.49 7.34
CA VAL A 56 -11.55 3.23 8.45
C VAL A 56 -10.63 2.04 8.13
N ALA A 57 -11.18 1.00 7.51
CA ALA A 57 -10.44 -0.20 7.15
C ALA A 57 -9.34 0.09 6.10
N GLU A 58 -9.64 0.90 5.09
CA GLU A 58 -8.66 1.31 4.07
C GLU A 58 -7.60 2.24 4.62
N GLY A 59 -7.98 3.15 5.52
CA GLY A 59 -7.04 4.01 6.22
C GLY A 59 -6.04 3.22 7.08
N GLU A 60 -6.54 2.25 7.84
CA GLU A 60 -5.67 1.36 8.64
C GLU A 60 -4.84 0.42 7.77
N LEU A 61 -5.38 -0.04 6.63
CA LEU A 61 -4.60 -0.80 5.65
C LEU A 61 -3.44 0.02 5.09
N LEU A 62 -3.68 1.29 4.71
CA LEU A 62 -2.64 2.19 4.24
C LEU A 62 -1.60 2.49 5.34
N ARG A 63 -2.04 2.64 6.59
CA ARG A 63 -1.16 2.79 7.75
C ARG A 63 -0.27 1.58 7.95
N ALA A 64 -0.81 0.37 7.85
CA ALA A 64 -0.04 -0.87 7.95
C ALA A 64 1.01 -0.98 6.84
N ILE A 65 0.67 -0.61 5.61
CA ILE A 65 1.63 -0.58 4.49
C ILE A 65 2.75 0.44 4.76
N CYS A 66 2.41 1.65 5.20
CA CYS A 66 3.40 2.68 5.50
C CYS A 66 4.35 2.25 6.63
N ALA A 67 3.81 1.61 7.67
CA ALA A 67 4.59 1.06 8.77
C ALA A 67 5.53 -0.07 8.31
N ALA A 68 5.05 -0.99 7.46
CA ALA A 68 5.87 -2.08 6.93
C ALA A 68 7.05 -1.58 6.07
N LEU A 69 6.85 -0.47 5.34
CA LEU A 69 7.86 0.09 4.43
C LEU A 69 8.79 1.13 5.06
N ASP A 70 8.61 1.44 6.35
CA ASP A 70 9.27 2.53 7.09
C ASP A 70 9.10 3.89 6.40
N THR A 71 7.88 4.20 5.95
CA THR A 71 7.56 5.46 5.28
C THR A 71 6.59 6.30 6.10
N PRO A 72 6.69 7.64 6.04
CA PRO A 72 5.73 8.50 6.71
C PRO A 72 4.34 8.31 6.12
N LEU A 73 3.34 8.33 7.00
CA LEU A 73 1.93 8.26 6.64
C LEU A 73 1.53 9.54 5.90
N PRO A 74 0.82 9.45 4.75
CA PRO A 74 0.39 10.63 4.04
C PRO A 74 -0.78 11.33 4.79
N PRO A 75 -0.87 12.67 4.74
CA PRO A 75 -1.84 13.46 5.52
C PRO A 75 -3.30 13.26 5.09
N ILE A 76 -3.56 12.49 4.03
CA ILE A 76 -4.92 12.20 3.53
C ILE A 76 -5.75 11.44 4.58
N LEU A 77 -5.09 10.68 5.46
CA LEU A 77 -5.76 9.88 6.48
C LEU A 77 -6.31 10.72 7.65
N GLU A 78 -6.10 12.02 7.66
CA GLU A 78 -6.73 12.92 8.64
C GLU A 78 -8.21 13.21 8.29
N THR A 79 -8.67 12.82 7.09
CA THR A 79 -10.06 12.97 6.62
C THR A 79 -10.83 11.65 6.65
N VAL A 80 -10.37 10.63 7.37
CA VAL A 80 -11.12 9.35 7.50
C VAL A 80 -12.47 9.66 8.14
N GLU A 81 -13.56 9.52 7.38
CA GLU A 81 -14.90 9.61 7.94
C GLU A 81 -15.11 8.40 8.87
N THR A 82 -15.06 8.66 10.17
CA THR A 82 -15.55 7.74 11.19
C THR A 82 -17.05 7.58 11.01
N VAL A 83 -17.47 6.62 10.19
CA VAL A 83 -18.88 6.19 10.19
C VAL A 83 -19.12 5.50 11.52
N ALA A 84 -19.99 6.13 12.33
CA ALA A 84 -20.51 5.63 13.59
C ALA A 84 -21.42 4.42 13.41
#